data_AF-A0A9W4X440-F1
#
_entry.id   AF-A0A9W4X440-F1
#
_cell.length_a   1.000
_cell.length_b   1.000
_cell.length_c   1.000
_cell.angle_alpha   90.00
_cell.angle_beta   90.00
_cell.angle_gamma   90.00
#
_symmetry.space_group_name_H-M   'P 1'
#
loop_
_entity.id
_entity.type
_entity.pdbx_description
1 polymer ?
#
loop_
_entity_poly.entity_id
_entity_poly.type
_entity_poly.pdbx_seq_one_letter_code
_entity_poly.pdbx_strand_id
1 'polypeptide(L)'
;MKIIMKIKVLAFMLCAVTNLSFAQKTVFNIKYSEQLAVFVFLQNLSESYPDNVFKTEFQKSKYNTEEFQKLATEFDKLSLDYSYKFEEFPEGSKKPMQSIDFLRKNLIETKNLKDFKVRSIGIVTNKTLNDLTRIIAAFTPIYNELIYNPNKEKFEKQLIEITKYANENDIEKYFETGLVFYNSSWDTSIPFEIAFYPLPNSKGFTANSFDNNFISAIQTDLTDYKDLFSVMLHETYHIIYNEQPLELKKVIDRSFKESKSKCSNYAYHLLNEALATSLANGYVYEKLNGKADSGDWYNKKYINLMAKEIYPMLNEYLSQKKAIDGKFIDRYIEIYETKFPNWIDEMDNLMAYRYVISENEKDFDVIKQKYRYRSRSEDETEISINALEKMRKSSLTKMIIVSKNNNENLKLIKSSFKELKNWKFNAAKEFDYKILLEDKSQLFIINQKESTLKALLD
;
A
#
# COMPACT_ATOMS: atom_id res chain seq x y z
N MET A 1 35.09 50.85 -21.34
CA MET A 1 34.79 50.13 -20.08
C MET A 1 33.29 50.02 -19.75
N LYS A 2 32.49 51.10 -19.83
CA LYS A 2 31.03 51.08 -19.51
C LYS A 2 30.17 50.15 -20.39
N ILE A 3 30.52 49.96 -21.67
CA ILE A 3 29.75 49.10 -22.60
C ILE A 3 29.96 47.61 -22.29
N ILE A 4 31.20 47.20 -21.99
CA ILE A 4 31.54 45.82 -21.62
C ILE A 4 30.84 45.41 -20.31
N MET A 5 30.68 46.34 -19.37
CA MET A 5 29.97 46.08 -18.12
C MET A 5 28.45 45.90 -18.33
N LYS A 6 27.84 46.65 -19.25
CA LYS A 6 26.42 46.47 -19.61
C LYS A 6 26.15 45.13 -20.30
N ILE A 7 27.05 44.67 -21.17
CA ILE A 7 26.93 43.36 -21.85
C ILE A 7 27.06 42.20 -20.86
N LYS A 8 27.95 42.30 -19.86
CA LYS A 8 28.09 41.28 -18.80
C LYS A 8 26.89 41.20 -17.87
N VAL A 9 26.27 42.33 -17.52
CA VAL A 9 25.04 42.35 -16.71
C VAL A 9 23.84 41.78 -17.50
N LEU A 10 23.74 42.08 -18.80
CA LEU A 10 22.70 41.54 -19.65
C LEU A 10 22.85 40.03 -19.87
N ALA A 11 24.08 39.53 -20.05
CA ALA A 11 24.36 38.10 -20.13
C ALA A 11 24.07 37.37 -18.81
N PHE A 12 24.36 38.00 -17.66
CA PHE A 12 24.02 37.43 -16.35
C PHE A 12 22.51 37.38 -16.11
N MET A 13 21.75 38.40 -16.53
CA MET A 13 20.27 38.35 -16.51
C MET A 13 19.72 37.31 -17.48
N LEU A 14 20.25 37.19 -18.71
CA LEU A 14 19.79 36.17 -19.66
C LEU A 14 20.07 34.75 -19.13
N CYS A 15 21.23 34.51 -18.51
CA CYS A 15 21.56 33.23 -17.88
C CYS A 15 20.75 32.96 -16.60
N ALA A 16 20.32 33.99 -15.88
CA ALA A 16 19.40 33.86 -14.75
C ALA A 16 17.96 33.55 -15.22
N VAL A 17 17.55 34.07 -16.38
CA VAL A 17 16.22 33.81 -16.96
C VAL A 17 16.17 32.43 -17.65
N THR A 18 17.29 31.90 -18.18
CA THR A 18 17.32 30.52 -18.72
C THR A 18 17.32 29.43 -17.66
N ASN A 19 17.55 29.76 -16.39
CA ASN A 19 17.37 28.84 -15.25
C ASN A 19 15.99 28.96 -14.60
N LEU A 20 15.11 29.83 -15.12
CA LEU A 20 13.66 29.65 -14.95
C LEU A 20 13.21 28.58 -15.95
N SER A 21 13.75 27.37 -15.81
CA SER A 21 13.01 26.19 -16.23
C SER A 21 11.72 26.27 -15.43
N PHE A 22 10.63 26.70 -16.08
CA PHE A 22 9.30 26.46 -15.57
C PHE A 22 9.29 24.98 -15.21
N ALA A 23 9.32 24.66 -13.91
CA ALA A 23 9.13 23.31 -13.45
C ALA A 23 7.76 22.91 -13.99
N GLN A 24 7.77 22.13 -15.07
CA GLN A 24 6.53 21.65 -15.67
C GLN A 24 5.88 20.78 -14.60
N LYS A 25 4.64 21.10 -14.22
CA LYS A 25 3.91 20.27 -13.26
C LYS A 25 3.62 18.92 -13.90
N THR A 26 3.63 17.86 -13.11
CA THR A 26 3.13 16.55 -13.56
C THR A 26 1.67 16.71 -14.00
N VAL A 27 1.34 16.21 -15.19
CA VAL A 27 -0.03 16.28 -15.73
C VAL A 27 -0.84 15.10 -15.20
N PHE A 28 -2.05 15.37 -14.68
CA PHE A 28 -3.00 14.33 -14.30
C PHE A 28 -3.96 14.05 -15.46
N ASN A 29 -3.96 12.79 -15.93
CA ASN A 29 -4.83 12.33 -17.01
C ASN A 29 -6.01 11.56 -16.43
N ILE A 30 -7.13 12.25 -16.23
CA ILE A 30 -8.38 11.65 -15.73
C ILE A 30 -9.17 11.06 -16.90
N LYS A 31 -9.48 9.76 -16.84
CA LYS A 31 -10.16 9.04 -17.93
C LYS A 31 -10.95 7.82 -17.46
N TYR A 32 -11.72 7.27 -18.39
CA TYR A 32 -12.27 5.91 -18.31
C TYR A 32 -11.35 4.95 -19.08
N SER A 33 -11.08 3.77 -18.52
CA SER A 33 -10.42 2.66 -19.23
C SER A 33 -11.32 1.42 -19.22
N GLU A 34 -11.95 1.12 -20.36
CA GLU A 34 -12.83 -0.05 -20.52
C GLU A 34 -12.06 -1.36 -20.30
N GLN A 35 -10.88 -1.49 -20.89
CA GLN A 35 -10.09 -2.72 -20.80
C GLN A 35 -9.70 -3.04 -19.35
N LEU A 36 -9.31 -2.01 -18.57
CA LEU A 36 -9.08 -2.16 -17.15
C LEU A 36 -10.37 -2.49 -16.40
N ALA A 37 -11.48 -1.80 -16.70
CA ALA A 37 -12.74 -2.01 -16.02
C ALA A 37 -13.26 -3.45 -16.20
N VAL A 38 -13.12 -4.02 -17.40
CA VAL A 38 -13.45 -5.43 -17.69
C VAL A 38 -12.51 -6.38 -16.93
N PHE A 39 -11.22 -6.07 -16.85
CA PHE A 39 -10.27 -6.85 -16.06
C PHE A 39 -10.65 -6.86 -14.57
N VAL A 40 -11.00 -5.69 -13.99
CA VAL A 40 -11.45 -5.60 -12.59
C VAL A 40 -12.79 -6.31 -12.39
N PHE A 41 -13.72 -6.19 -13.34
CA PHE A 41 -14.97 -6.94 -13.34
C PHE A 41 -14.72 -8.44 -13.19
N LEU A 42 -13.84 -9.00 -14.03
CA LEU A 42 -13.42 -10.40 -13.96
C LEU A 42 -12.82 -10.77 -12.59
N GLN A 43 -11.93 -9.96 -12.03
CA GLN A 43 -11.37 -10.20 -10.68
C GLN A 43 -12.46 -10.29 -9.60
N ASN A 44 -13.54 -9.52 -9.74
CA ASN A 44 -14.65 -9.50 -8.78
C ASN A 44 -15.64 -10.66 -8.99
N LEU A 45 -15.58 -11.38 -10.11
CA LEU A 45 -16.40 -12.57 -10.34
C LEU A 45 -15.84 -13.81 -9.65
N SER A 46 -14.55 -13.81 -9.28
CA SER A 46 -13.90 -14.95 -8.62
C SER A 46 -14.66 -15.44 -7.39
N GLU A 47 -14.76 -16.76 -7.22
CA GLU A 47 -15.36 -17.37 -6.03
C GLU A 47 -14.63 -16.99 -4.74
N SER A 48 -13.32 -16.71 -4.83
CA SER A 48 -12.49 -16.30 -3.69
C SER A 48 -12.69 -14.82 -3.30
N TYR A 49 -13.32 -14.02 -4.17
CA TYR A 49 -13.62 -12.63 -3.88
C TYR A 49 -14.95 -12.51 -3.11
N PRO A 50 -15.08 -11.63 -2.10
CA PRO A 50 -16.35 -11.42 -1.40
C PRO A 50 -17.50 -11.05 -2.35
N ASP A 51 -18.74 -11.29 -1.90
CA ASP A 51 -19.91 -10.85 -2.64
C ASP A 51 -19.89 -9.34 -2.87
N ASN A 52 -20.19 -8.95 -4.10
CA ASN A 52 -20.10 -7.58 -4.57
C ASN A 52 -21.12 -7.34 -5.69
N VAL A 53 -21.27 -6.07 -6.11
CA VAL A 53 -22.26 -5.68 -7.12
C VAL A 53 -21.99 -6.35 -8.47
N PHE A 54 -20.73 -6.40 -8.92
CA PHE A 54 -20.39 -7.00 -10.21
C PHE A 54 -20.76 -8.49 -10.27
N LYS A 55 -20.42 -9.24 -9.21
CA LYS A 55 -20.80 -10.65 -9.07
C LYS A 55 -22.31 -10.83 -9.07
N THR A 56 -23.03 -9.98 -8.33
CA THR A 56 -24.50 -10.01 -8.25
C THR A 56 -25.16 -9.76 -9.61
N GLU A 57 -24.72 -8.73 -10.34
CA GLU A 57 -25.26 -8.39 -11.66
C GLU A 57 -24.98 -9.50 -12.68
N PHE A 58 -23.77 -10.07 -12.67
CA PHE A 58 -23.41 -11.19 -13.53
C PHE A 58 -24.29 -12.42 -13.27
N GLN A 59 -24.43 -12.84 -12.01
CA GLN A 59 -25.18 -14.03 -11.62
C GLN A 59 -26.67 -13.97 -11.97
N LYS A 60 -27.28 -12.77 -11.94
CA LYS A 60 -28.69 -12.54 -12.30
C LYS A 60 -28.91 -12.41 -13.80
N SER A 61 -27.85 -12.24 -14.58
CA SER A 61 -27.95 -11.98 -16.02
C SER A 61 -28.15 -13.24 -16.85
N LYS A 62 -28.54 -13.05 -18.12
CA LYS A 62 -28.56 -14.11 -19.15
C LYS A 62 -27.17 -14.70 -19.46
N TYR A 63 -26.09 -14.06 -18.98
CA TYR A 63 -24.70 -14.48 -19.21
C TYR A 63 -24.16 -15.42 -18.14
N ASN A 64 -24.93 -15.69 -17.08
CA ASN A 64 -24.57 -16.70 -16.08
C ASN A 64 -24.78 -18.12 -16.64
N THR A 65 -24.02 -18.47 -17.68
CA THR A 65 -24.04 -19.77 -18.35
C THR A 65 -22.78 -20.56 -17.99
N GLU A 66 -22.82 -21.88 -18.19
CA GLU A 66 -21.65 -22.75 -17.99
C GLU A 66 -20.42 -22.27 -18.79
N GLU A 67 -20.64 -21.72 -19.98
CA GLU A 67 -19.57 -21.17 -20.83
C GLU A 67 -18.81 -20.04 -20.13
N PHE A 68 -19.51 -19.01 -19.64
CA PHE A 68 -18.86 -17.85 -19.02
C PHE A 68 -18.39 -18.15 -17.60
N GLN A 69 -19.06 -19.03 -16.85
CA GLN A 69 -18.56 -19.54 -15.57
C GLN A 69 -17.21 -20.26 -15.74
N LYS A 70 -17.07 -21.06 -16.80
CA LYS A 70 -15.81 -21.74 -17.13
C LYS A 70 -14.71 -20.74 -17.48
N LEU A 71 -15.01 -19.69 -18.24
CA LEU A 71 -14.05 -18.64 -18.56
C LEU A 71 -13.62 -17.82 -17.32
N ALA A 72 -14.54 -17.52 -16.40
CA ALA A 72 -14.21 -16.87 -15.13
C ALA A 72 -13.31 -17.77 -14.27
N THR A 73 -13.60 -19.07 -14.20
CA THR A 73 -12.74 -20.05 -13.53
C THR A 73 -11.37 -20.18 -14.21
N GLU A 74 -11.30 -20.05 -15.53
CA GLU A 74 -10.03 -20.04 -16.27
C GLU A 74 -9.21 -18.79 -15.94
N PHE A 75 -9.85 -17.63 -15.85
CA PHE A 75 -9.23 -16.37 -15.44
C PHE A 75 -8.57 -16.49 -14.06
N ASP A 76 -9.27 -17.07 -13.08
CA ASP A 76 -8.77 -17.28 -11.71
C ASP A 76 -7.53 -18.18 -11.63
N LYS A 77 -7.28 -18.99 -12.68
CA LYS A 77 -6.12 -19.88 -12.77
C LYS A 77 -4.94 -19.27 -13.51
N LEU A 78 -5.07 -18.06 -14.05
CA LEU A 78 -3.97 -17.39 -14.75
C LEU A 78 -2.88 -16.99 -13.75
N SER A 79 -1.64 -17.41 -14.02
CA SER A 79 -0.48 -16.97 -13.25
C SER A 79 -0.11 -15.54 -13.66
N LEU A 80 -0.68 -14.55 -12.96
CA LEU A 80 -0.45 -13.12 -13.19
C LEU A 80 0.46 -12.46 -12.16
N ASP A 81 0.78 -13.15 -11.07
CA ASP A 81 1.47 -12.61 -9.89
C ASP A 81 2.92 -13.13 -9.79
N TYR A 82 3.81 -12.52 -10.56
CA TYR A 82 5.25 -12.58 -10.38
C TYR A 82 5.71 -11.30 -9.70
N SER A 83 6.75 -11.39 -8.87
CA SER A 83 7.32 -10.22 -8.21
C SER A 83 8.85 -10.27 -8.18
N TYR A 84 9.46 -9.09 -8.16
CA TYR A 84 10.88 -8.94 -7.88
C TYR A 84 11.12 -7.79 -6.90
N LYS A 85 12.17 -7.92 -6.10
CA LYS A 85 12.54 -6.99 -5.05
C LYS A 85 13.73 -6.14 -5.49
N PHE A 86 13.88 -4.97 -4.86
CA PHE A 86 15.05 -4.11 -5.00
C PHE A 86 15.95 -4.33 -3.78
N GLU A 87 16.89 -5.28 -3.88
CA GLU A 87 17.70 -5.79 -2.77
C GLU A 87 18.64 -4.74 -2.15
N GLU A 88 18.91 -3.65 -2.88
CA GLU A 88 19.71 -2.52 -2.39
C GLU A 88 18.97 -1.64 -1.38
N PHE A 89 17.63 -1.68 -1.37
CA PHE A 89 16.80 -0.89 -0.46
C PHE A 89 16.67 -1.58 0.90
N PRO A 90 16.62 -0.82 2.01
CA PRO A 90 16.32 -1.38 3.32
C PRO A 90 14.98 -2.15 3.34
N GLU A 91 14.90 -3.18 4.18
CA GLU A 91 13.71 -4.03 4.29
C GLU A 91 12.42 -3.20 4.54
N GLY A 92 11.37 -3.47 3.77
CA GLY A 92 10.08 -2.78 3.89
C GLY A 92 10.09 -1.31 3.44
N SER A 93 11.21 -0.78 2.94
CA SER A 93 11.32 0.63 2.57
C SER A 93 10.88 0.93 1.12
N LYS A 94 10.90 -0.08 0.23
CA LYS A 94 10.44 -0.01 -1.16
C LYS A 94 9.55 -1.21 -1.50
N LYS A 95 8.37 -0.95 -2.08
CA LYS A 95 7.46 -2.01 -2.56
C LYS A 95 8.13 -2.80 -3.71
N PRO A 96 8.04 -4.15 -3.72
CA PRO A 96 8.40 -4.96 -4.88
C PRO A 96 7.57 -4.58 -6.12
N MET A 97 8.13 -4.75 -7.31
CA MET A 97 7.34 -4.66 -8.54
C MET A 97 6.59 -5.96 -8.79
N GLN A 98 5.40 -5.85 -9.38
CA GLN A 98 4.52 -6.98 -9.64
C GLN A 98 4.08 -7.00 -11.10
N SER A 99 4.07 -8.18 -11.72
CA SER A 99 3.62 -8.33 -13.12
C SER A 99 2.18 -7.88 -13.34
N ILE A 100 1.30 -8.05 -12.34
CA ILE A 100 -0.09 -7.61 -12.43
C ILE A 100 -0.24 -6.09 -12.50
N ASP A 101 0.62 -5.34 -11.80
CA ASP A 101 0.65 -3.88 -11.82
C ASP A 101 1.04 -3.40 -13.24
N PHE A 102 2.06 -4.00 -13.87
CA PHE A 102 2.43 -3.69 -15.25
C PHE A 102 1.33 -4.05 -16.27
N LEU A 103 0.63 -5.17 -16.10
CA LEU A 103 -0.49 -5.54 -16.95
C LEU A 103 -1.62 -4.51 -16.84
N ARG A 104 -1.99 -4.11 -15.61
CA ARG A 104 -3.01 -3.07 -15.37
C ARG A 104 -2.61 -1.73 -15.97
N LYS A 105 -1.37 -1.31 -15.78
CA LYS A 105 -0.81 -0.10 -16.42
C LYS A 105 -0.97 -0.15 -17.94
N ASN A 106 -0.62 -1.28 -18.57
CA ASN A 106 -0.79 -1.43 -20.02
C ASN A 106 -2.27 -1.44 -20.45
N LEU A 107 -3.20 -1.95 -19.65
CA LEU A 107 -4.65 -1.87 -19.91
C LEU A 107 -5.18 -0.42 -19.83
N ILE A 108 -4.57 0.42 -19.00
CA ILE A 108 -4.91 1.85 -18.88
C ILE A 108 -4.36 2.65 -20.07
N GLU A 109 -3.14 2.34 -20.51
CA GLU A 109 -2.40 3.18 -21.46
C GLU A 109 -2.63 2.78 -22.93
N THR A 110 -3.25 1.63 -23.20
CA THR A 110 -3.55 1.17 -24.57
C THR A 110 -5.01 1.40 -24.94
N LYS A 111 -5.29 1.43 -26.26
CA LYS A 111 -6.63 1.69 -26.80
C LYS A 111 -7.41 0.43 -27.14
N ASN A 112 -6.73 -0.70 -27.25
CA ASN A 112 -7.32 -1.97 -27.67
C ASN A 112 -6.45 -3.16 -27.20
N LEU A 113 -7.02 -4.37 -27.25
CA LEU A 113 -6.36 -5.57 -26.74
C LEU A 113 -5.17 -6.03 -27.60
N LYS A 114 -5.09 -5.62 -28.86
CA LYS A 114 -3.94 -5.92 -29.72
C LYS A 114 -2.70 -5.16 -29.26
N ASP A 115 -2.85 -3.86 -29.00
CA ASP A 115 -1.75 -3.02 -28.50
C ASP A 115 -1.36 -3.42 -27.07
N PHE A 116 -2.34 -3.68 -26.20
CA PHE A 116 -2.12 -4.23 -24.86
C PHE A 116 -1.26 -5.51 -24.91
N LYS A 117 -1.62 -6.43 -25.81
CA LYS A 117 -0.91 -7.70 -25.97
C LYS A 117 0.52 -7.50 -26.42
N VAL A 118 0.76 -6.67 -27.43
CA VAL A 118 2.12 -6.37 -27.92
C VAL A 118 2.97 -5.76 -26.81
N ARG A 119 2.40 -4.81 -26.05
CA ARG A 119 3.11 -4.11 -24.98
C ARG A 119 3.38 -4.98 -23.74
N SER A 120 2.65 -6.07 -23.59
CA SER A 120 2.74 -6.95 -22.41
C SER A 120 3.57 -8.22 -22.64
N ILE A 121 4.19 -8.37 -23.81
CA ILE A 121 5.09 -9.49 -24.11
C ILE A 121 6.25 -9.50 -23.09
N GLY A 122 6.51 -10.66 -22.49
CA GLY A 122 7.61 -10.86 -21.53
C GLY A 122 7.25 -10.55 -20.08
N ILE A 123 6.08 -9.97 -19.79
CA ILE A 123 5.60 -9.74 -18.42
C ILE A 123 5.09 -11.05 -17.79
N VAL A 124 4.37 -11.85 -18.59
CA VAL A 124 3.89 -13.21 -18.24
C VAL A 124 4.14 -14.13 -19.43
N THR A 125 3.87 -15.44 -19.27
CA THR A 125 4.04 -16.38 -20.39
C THR A 125 3.12 -16.03 -21.57
N ASN A 126 3.55 -16.34 -22.81
CA ASN A 126 2.75 -16.08 -24.01
C ASN A 126 1.38 -16.76 -23.95
N LYS A 127 1.30 -17.97 -23.37
CA LYS A 127 0.02 -18.66 -23.18
C LYS A 127 -0.89 -17.87 -22.25
N THR A 128 -0.40 -17.49 -21.06
CA THR A 128 -1.14 -16.69 -20.09
C THR A 128 -1.64 -15.38 -20.70
N LEU A 129 -0.78 -14.67 -21.43
CA LEU A 129 -1.16 -13.40 -22.06
C LEU A 129 -2.23 -13.60 -23.16
N ASN A 130 -2.11 -14.65 -23.97
CA ASN A 130 -3.10 -15.00 -24.97
C ASN A 130 -4.47 -15.30 -24.32
N ASP A 131 -4.48 -16.13 -23.28
CA ASP A 131 -5.70 -16.50 -22.56
C ASP A 131 -6.33 -15.27 -21.89
N LEU A 132 -5.53 -14.43 -21.21
CA LEU A 132 -5.97 -13.18 -20.63
C LEU A 132 -6.68 -12.29 -21.67
N THR A 133 -6.04 -12.05 -22.82
CA THR A 133 -6.62 -11.20 -23.86
C THR A 133 -7.92 -11.75 -24.44
N ARG A 134 -7.99 -13.08 -24.64
CA ARG A 134 -9.19 -13.76 -25.12
C ARG A 134 -10.34 -13.64 -24.11
N ILE A 135 -10.06 -13.86 -22.84
CA ILE A 135 -11.07 -13.78 -21.77
C ILE A 135 -11.58 -12.35 -21.63
N ILE A 136 -10.70 -11.34 -21.58
CA ILE A 136 -11.12 -9.93 -21.52
C ILE A 136 -12.02 -9.62 -22.72
N ALA A 137 -11.64 -10.00 -23.94
CA ALA A 137 -12.45 -9.76 -25.14
C ALA A 137 -13.85 -10.39 -25.05
N ALA A 138 -13.96 -11.61 -24.50
CA ALA A 138 -15.23 -12.30 -24.34
C ALA A 138 -16.14 -11.62 -23.30
N PHE A 139 -15.56 -11.03 -22.24
CA PHE A 139 -16.30 -10.36 -21.18
C PHE A 139 -16.58 -8.88 -21.43
N THR A 140 -15.89 -8.22 -22.37
CA THR A 140 -16.16 -6.83 -22.75
C THR A 140 -17.64 -6.55 -23.07
N PRO A 141 -18.32 -7.30 -23.98
CA PRO A 141 -19.73 -7.04 -24.27
C PRO A 141 -20.64 -7.28 -23.06
N ILE A 142 -20.30 -8.22 -22.18
CA ILE A 142 -21.05 -8.52 -20.95
C ILE A 142 -20.95 -7.36 -19.97
N TYR A 143 -19.73 -6.91 -19.69
CA TYR A 143 -19.49 -5.76 -18.83
C TYR A 143 -20.21 -4.51 -19.36
N ASN A 144 -20.17 -4.30 -20.69
CA ASN A 144 -20.85 -3.17 -21.30
C ASN A 144 -22.37 -3.25 -21.15
N GLU A 145 -22.99 -4.41 -21.38
CA GLU A 145 -24.44 -4.56 -21.21
C GLU A 145 -24.88 -4.43 -19.74
N LEU A 146 -24.15 -5.06 -18.82
CA LEU A 146 -24.58 -5.17 -17.42
C LEU A 146 -24.19 -3.95 -16.57
N ILE A 147 -23.01 -3.37 -16.83
CA ILE A 147 -22.42 -2.35 -15.95
C ILE A 147 -22.30 -1.01 -16.65
N TYR A 148 -21.58 -0.92 -17.78
CA TYR A 148 -21.27 0.38 -18.37
C TYR A 148 -22.50 1.08 -18.96
N ASN A 149 -23.20 0.45 -19.91
CA ASN A 149 -24.30 1.07 -20.65
C ASN A 149 -25.44 1.55 -19.75
N PRO A 150 -25.90 0.79 -18.72
CA PRO A 150 -26.93 1.28 -17.79
C PRO A 150 -26.52 2.53 -17.00
N ASN A 151 -25.21 2.74 -16.84
CA ASN A 151 -24.64 3.81 -16.03
C ASN A 151 -23.98 4.93 -16.84
N LYS A 152 -23.87 4.75 -18.16
CA LYS A 152 -23.00 5.54 -19.06
C LYS A 152 -23.24 7.03 -18.94
N GLU A 153 -24.47 7.49 -19.10
CA GLU A 153 -24.80 8.92 -19.11
C GLU A 153 -24.40 9.60 -17.80
N LYS A 154 -24.76 8.99 -16.66
CA LYS A 154 -24.43 9.52 -15.34
C LYS A 154 -22.92 9.50 -15.10
N PHE A 155 -22.28 8.37 -15.40
CA PHE A 155 -20.84 8.18 -15.19
C PHE A 155 -19.98 9.12 -16.06
N GLU A 156 -20.28 9.24 -17.35
CA GLU A 156 -19.52 10.13 -18.25
C GLU A 156 -19.69 11.60 -17.84
N LYS A 157 -20.89 12.01 -17.42
CA LYS A 157 -21.12 13.35 -16.85
C LYS A 157 -20.29 13.56 -15.58
N GLN A 158 -20.31 12.59 -14.67
CA GLN A 158 -19.55 12.63 -13.43
C GLN A 158 -18.03 12.70 -13.69
N LEU A 159 -17.52 12.00 -14.71
CA LEU A 159 -16.11 12.07 -15.09
C LEU A 159 -15.69 13.48 -15.52
N ILE A 160 -16.57 14.19 -16.26
CA ILE A 160 -16.36 15.60 -16.62
C ILE A 160 -16.33 16.48 -15.38
N GLU A 161 -17.25 16.25 -14.43
CA GLU A 161 -17.32 17.01 -13.19
C GLU A 161 -16.10 16.78 -12.28
N ILE A 162 -15.64 15.53 -12.15
CA ILE A 162 -14.41 15.18 -11.42
C ILE A 162 -13.20 15.86 -12.05
N THR A 163 -13.09 15.81 -13.38
CA THR A 163 -11.99 16.47 -14.11
C THR A 163 -12.02 17.99 -13.91
N LYS A 164 -13.21 18.60 -13.98
CA LYS A 164 -13.39 20.02 -13.72
C LYS A 164 -12.99 20.38 -12.28
N TYR A 165 -13.45 19.60 -11.30
CA TYR A 165 -13.10 19.80 -9.89
C TYR A 165 -11.58 19.71 -9.67
N ALA A 166 -10.91 18.74 -10.31
CA ALA A 166 -9.46 18.59 -10.21
C ALA A 166 -8.73 19.84 -10.68
N ASN A 167 -9.11 20.36 -11.84
CA ASN A 167 -8.53 21.56 -12.43
C ASN A 167 -8.81 22.82 -11.59
N GLU A 168 -10.04 22.99 -11.10
CA GLU A 168 -10.45 24.15 -10.29
C GLU A 168 -9.74 24.19 -8.93
N ASN A 169 -9.34 23.04 -8.40
CA ASN A 169 -8.66 22.92 -7.11
C ASN A 169 -7.13 22.68 -7.22
N ASP A 170 -6.55 22.74 -8.43
CA ASP A 170 -5.11 22.52 -8.70
C ASP A 170 -4.58 21.24 -8.02
N ILE A 171 -5.26 20.11 -8.23
CA ILE A 171 -4.97 18.86 -7.50
C ILE A 171 -3.51 18.41 -7.69
N GLU A 172 -2.94 18.64 -8.87
CA GLU A 172 -1.54 18.39 -9.21
C GLU A 172 -0.58 19.09 -8.24
N LYS A 173 -0.94 20.27 -7.70
CA LYS A 173 -0.10 20.96 -6.71
C LYS A 173 0.10 20.16 -5.42
N TYR A 174 -0.88 19.34 -5.02
CA TYR A 174 -0.73 18.47 -3.84
C TYR A 174 0.19 17.29 -4.13
N PHE A 175 0.23 16.81 -5.38
CA PHE A 175 1.23 15.84 -5.84
C PHE A 175 2.63 16.42 -5.74
N GLU A 176 2.84 17.62 -6.28
CA GLU A 176 4.12 18.35 -6.20
C GLU A 176 4.54 18.64 -4.74
N THR A 177 3.57 18.96 -3.88
CA THR A 177 3.81 19.11 -2.44
C THR A 177 4.33 17.82 -1.82
N GLY A 178 3.77 16.68 -2.21
CA GLY A 178 4.26 15.36 -1.82
C GLY A 178 5.67 15.07 -2.33
N LEU A 179 5.95 15.36 -3.61
CA LEU A 179 7.29 15.17 -4.18
C LEU A 179 8.36 15.93 -3.40
N VAL A 180 8.09 17.20 -3.08
CA VAL A 180 9.00 18.03 -2.26
C VAL A 180 9.16 17.46 -0.86
N PHE A 181 8.06 17.11 -0.18
CA PHE A 181 8.11 16.59 1.18
C PHE A 181 8.86 15.26 1.25
N TYR A 182 8.56 14.31 0.36
CA TYR A 182 9.23 13.02 0.36
C TYR A 182 10.64 13.08 -0.24
N ASN A 183 11.03 14.19 -0.89
CA ASN A 183 12.27 14.30 -1.66
C ASN A 183 12.36 13.22 -2.76
N SER A 184 11.25 12.99 -3.43
CA SER A 184 11.16 11.99 -4.50
C SER A 184 11.35 12.66 -5.85
N SER A 185 12.04 11.98 -6.76
CA SER A 185 12.20 12.43 -8.14
C SER A 185 11.03 11.94 -8.99
N TRP A 186 10.45 12.84 -9.77
CA TRP A 186 9.47 12.50 -10.81
C TRP A 186 9.87 13.18 -12.12
N ASP A 187 9.89 12.41 -13.20
CA ASP A 187 10.05 12.99 -14.54
C ASP A 187 8.70 13.59 -14.96
N THR A 188 8.65 14.90 -15.10
CA THR A 188 7.42 15.66 -15.38
C THR A 188 6.88 15.37 -16.79
N SER A 189 7.64 14.70 -17.66
CA SER A 189 7.14 14.16 -18.93
C SER A 189 6.30 12.89 -18.77
N ILE A 190 6.35 12.24 -17.61
CA ILE A 190 5.54 11.09 -17.27
C ILE A 190 4.24 11.57 -16.61
N PRO A 191 3.08 11.39 -17.27
CA PRO A 191 1.80 11.75 -16.68
C PRO A 191 1.43 10.80 -15.54
N PHE A 192 0.60 11.29 -14.63
CA PHE A 192 -0.08 10.44 -13.66
C PHE A 192 -1.48 10.10 -14.19
N GLU A 193 -1.73 8.82 -14.45
CA GLU A 193 -2.96 8.34 -15.08
C GLU A 193 -4.00 7.99 -14.01
N ILE A 194 -5.20 8.55 -14.12
CA ILE A 194 -6.29 8.36 -13.17
C ILE A 194 -7.45 7.70 -13.93
N ALA A 195 -7.67 6.41 -13.70
CA ALA A 195 -8.71 5.64 -14.37
C ALA A 195 -9.91 5.37 -13.45
N PHE A 196 -11.05 5.95 -13.80
CA PHE A 196 -12.32 5.70 -13.13
C PHE A 196 -13.18 4.69 -13.90
N TYR A 197 -14.02 3.94 -13.20
CA TYR A 197 -15.05 3.07 -13.79
C TYR A 197 -16.29 3.00 -12.88
N PRO A 198 -17.50 2.78 -13.44
CA PRO A 198 -18.73 2.83 -12.65
C PRO A 198 -18.86 1.64 -11.68
N LEU A 199 -19.28 1.95 -10.45
CA LEU A 199 -19.65 1.01 -9.39
C LEU A 199 -21.07 1.31 -8.92
N PRO A 200 -22.12 0.88 -9.66
CA PRO A 200 -23.50 1.20 -9.32
C PRO A 200 -23.89 0.62 -7.96
N ASN A 201 -24.80 1.28 -7.25
CA ASN A 201 -25.43 0.78 -6.00
C ASN A 201 -24.45 0.42 -4.87
N SER A 202 -23.20 0.89 -4.93
CA SER A 202 -22.25 0.76 -3.81
C SER A 202 -22.49 1.85 -2.78
N LYS A 203 -21.95 1.66 -1.56
CA LYS A 203 -21.95 2.67 -0.47
C LYS A 203 -20.70 3.56 -0.46
N GLY A 204 -19.70 3.23 -1.27
CA GLY A 204 -18.47 4.01 -1.40
C GLY A 204 -17.72 3.65 -2.68
N PHE A 205 -16.55 4.26 -2.87
CA PHE A 205 -15.65 3.99 -3.98
C PHE A 205 -14.48 3.10 -3.56
N THR A 206 -13.79 2.52 -4.54
CA THR A 206 -12.51 1.80 -4.32
C THR A 206 -11.33 2.71 -4.62
N ALA A 207 -10.16 2.43 -4.07
CA ALA A 207 -8.96 3.20 -4.34
C ALA A 207 -7.76 2.25 -4.40
N ASN A 208 -6.96 2.35 -5.46
CA ASN A 208 -5.73 1.59 -5.59
C ASN A 208 -4.76 2.35 -6.49
N SER A 209 -3.48 2.34 -6.14
CA SER A 209 -2.42 2.95 -6.93
C SER A 209 -1.29 1.97 -7.20
N PHE A 210 -0.64 2.15 -8.34
CA PHE A 210 0.52 1.38 -8.79
C PHE A 210 1.24 2.13 -9.91
N ASP A 211 2.56 1.96 -10.02
CA ASP A 211 3.40 2.68 -10.98
C ASP A 211 3.08 4.19 -11.01
N ASN A 212 2.66 4.73 -12.15
CA ASN A 212 2.18 6.10 -12.34
C ASN A 212 0.65 6.18 -12.49
N ASN A 213 -0.09 5.28 -11.85
CA ASN A 213 -1.54 5.13 -12.04
C ASN A 213 -2.28 5.14 -10.70
N PHE A 214 -3.49 5.70 -10.74
CA PHE A 214 -4.54 5.50 -9.75
C PHE A 214 -5.78 4.94 -10.44
N ILE A 215 -6.44 4.00 -9.79
CA ILE A 215 -7.69 3.41 -10.27
C ILE A 215 -8.76 3.46 -9.19
N SER A 216 -10.00 3.71 -9.59
CA SER A 216 -11.13 3.75 -8.66
C SER A 216 -12.45 3.38 -9.33
N ALA A 217 -13.17 2.48 -8.68
CA ALA A 217 -14.56 2.20 -8.98
C ALA A 217 -15.41 3.24 -8.24
N ILE A 218 -16.13 4.10 -8.95
CA ILE A 218 -16.89 5.22 -8.35
C ILE A 218 -18.39 5.00 -8.45
N GLN A 219 -19.11 5.37 -7.39
CA GLN A 219 -20.56 5.38 -7.41
C GLN A 219 -21.05 6.42 -8.42
N THR A 220 -22.09 6.10 -9.18
CA THR A 220 -22.63 6.99 -10.22
C THR A 220 -23.38 8.21 -9.67
N ASP A 221 -23.52 8.30 -8.36
CA ASP A 221 -24.10 9.41 -7.59
C ASP A 221 -23.11 9.99 -6.55
N LEU A 222 -21.81 9.64 -6.62
CA LEU A 222 -20.78 10.26 -5.80
C LEU A 222 -20.76 11.79 -6.04
N THR A 223 -20.89 12.55 -4.96
CA THR A 223 -20.87 14.02 -4.97
C THR A 223 -19.69 14.59 -4.17
N ASP A 224 -19.07 13.79 -3.31
CA ASP A 224 -17.99 14.24 -2.44
C ASP A 224 -16.61 14.06 -3.09
N TYR A 225 -16.25 14.98 -3.99
CA TYR A 225 -14.98 14.91 -4.71
C TYR A 225 -13.77 15.28 -3.83
N LYS A 226 -13.95 16.01 -2.72
CA LYS A 226 -12.84 16.27 -1.78
C LYS A 226 -12.38 14.98 -1.10
N ASP A 227 -13.31 14.11 -0.70
CA ASP A 227 -12.98 12.79 -0.15
C ASP A 227 -12.30 11.91 -1.20
N LEU A 228 -12.83 11.91 -2.43
CA LEU A 228 -12.24 11.16 -3.55
C LEU A 228 -10.78 11.55 -3.79
N PHE A 229 -10.49 12.85 -3.91
CA PHE A 229 -9.14 13.33 -4.18
C PHE A 229 -8.21 13.22 -2.97
N SER A 230 -8.74 13.32 -1.74
CA SER A 230 -7.97 13.02 -0.54
C SER A 230 -7.52 11.56 -0.54
N VAL A 231 -8.45 10.60 -0.72
CA VAL A 231 -8.09 9.18 -0.77
C VAL A 231 -7.20 8.86 -1.97
N MET A 232 -7.42 9.48 -3.13
CA MET A 232 -6.55 9.34 -4.29
C MET A 232 -5.11 9.73 -3.95
N LEU A 233 -4.92 10.91 -3.34
CA LEU A 233 -3.60 11.39 -2.96
C LEU A 233 -2.98 10.57 -1.83
N HIS A 234 -3.76 9.98 -0.92
CA HIS A 234 -3.27 8.99 0.06
C HIS A 234 -2.57 7.84 -0.66
N GLU A 235 -3.27 7.20 -1.61
CA GLU A 235 -2.70 6.11 -2.39
C GLU A 235 -1.51 6.56 -3.26
N THR A 236 -1.57 7.76 -3.84
CA THR A 236 -0.46 8.32 -4.62
C THR A 236 0.77 8.64 -3.76
N TYR A 237 0.59 9.04 -2.50
CA TYR A 237 1.72 9.29 -1.59
C TYR A 237 2.48 8.02 -1.22
N HIS A 238 1.85 6.84 -1.27
CA HIS A 238 2.59 5.58 -1.19
C HIS A 238 3.51 5.37 -2.38
N ILE A 239 3.09 5.71 -3.61
CA ILE A 239 3.97 5.68 -4.79
C ILE A 239 5.14 6.65 -4.58
N ILE A 240 4.85 7.90 -4.26
CA ILE A 240 5.87 8.93 -4.05
C ILE A 240 6.86 8.50 -2.96
N TYR A 241 6.38 7.96 -1.84
CA TYR A 241 7.22 7.41 -0.78
C TYR A 241 8.12 6.27 -1.30
N ASN A 242 7.60 5.36 -2.14
CA ASN A 242 8.40 4.28 -2.71
C ASN A 242 9.49 4.77 -3.68
N GLU A 243 9.33 5.95 -4.26
CA GLU A 243 10.27 6.58 -5.20
C GLU A 243 11.26 7.56 -4.55
N GLN A 244 11.36 7.57 -3.22
CA GLN A 244 12.45 8.27 -2.55
C GLN A 244 13.82 7.69 -2.94
N PRO A 245 14.87 8.51 -3.04
CA PRO A 245 16.20 8.04 -3.38
C PRO A 245 16.74 7.09 -2.30
N LEU A 246 17.54 6.12 -2.73
CA LEU A 246 18.12 5.09 -1.87
C LEU A 246 18.85 5.69 -0.66
N GLU A 247 19.61 6.77 -0.85
CA GLU A 247 20.36 7.40 0.24
C GLU A 247 19.45 7.98 1.33
N LEU A 248 18.30 8.55 0.96
CA LEU A 248 17.32 9.00 1.94
C LEU A 248 16.68 7.80 2.67
N LYS A 249 16.33 6.73 1.95
CA LYS A 249 15.81 5.50 2.57
C LYS A 249 16.79 4.90 3.59
N LYS A 250 18.09 4.90 3.28
CA LYS A 250 19.16 4.48 4.22
C LYS A 250 19.26 5.39 5.44
N VAL A 251 19.10 6.72 5.28
CA VAL A 251 19.08 7.66 6.41
C VAL A 251 17.87 7.38 7.33
N ILE A 252 16.69 7.19 6.75
CA ILE A 252 15.47 6.85 7.49
C ILE A 252 15.66 5.53 8.25
N ASP A 253 16.05 4.46 7.55
CA ASP A 253 16.31 3.13 8.14
C ASP A 253 17.32 3.18 9.29
N ARG A 254 18.45 3.89 9.08
CA ARG A 254 19.47 4.08 10.11
C ARG A 254 18.91 4.78 11.34
N SER A 255 18.12 5.84 11.16
CA SER A 255 17.53 6.61 12.26
C SER A 255 16.65 5.71 13.15
N PHE A 256 15.84 4.83 12.55
CA PHE A 256 15.04 3.87 13.32
C PHE A 256 15.87 2.79 13.99
N LYS A 257 16.89 2.23 13.32
CA LYS A 257 17.76 1.18 13.87
C LYS A 257 18.62 1.69 15.03
N GLU A 258 19.24 2.85 14.87
CA GLU A 258 20.16 3.42 15.86
C GLU A 258 19.47 4.16 17.01
N SER A 259 18.17 4.48 16.88
CA SER A 259 17.39 5.09 17.97
C SER A 259 17.47 4.29 19.27
N LYS A 260 17.47 4.96 20.42
CA LYS A 260 17.40 4.27 21.73
C LYS A 260 15.98 3.85 22.12
N SER A 261 14.98 4.35 21.39
CA SER A 261 13.57 4.04 21.64
C SER A 261 13.32 2.55 21.45
N LYS A 262 12.67 1.92 22.43
CA LYS A 262 12.21 0.52 22.31
C LYS A 262 11.11 0.38 21.27
N CYS A 263 10.42 1.47 20.96
CA CYS A 263 9.25 1.51 20.09
C CYS A 263 9.60 1.75 18.61
N SER A 264 10.87 2.06 18.29
CA SER A 264 11.24 2.58 16.96
C SER A 264 10.92 1.62 15.81
N ASN A 265 11.02 0.30 16.04
CA ASN A 265 10.65 -0.69 15.02
C ASN A 265 9.16 -0.60 14.65
N TYR A 266 8.26 -0.48 15.63
CA TYR A 266 6.83 -0.34 15.38
C TYR A 266 6.46 1.03 14.82
N ALA A 267 7.16 2.08 15.23
CA ALA A 267 7.04 3.40 14.64
C ALA A 267 7.40 3.38 13.14
N TYR A 268 8.47 2.67 12.76
CA TYR A 268 8.90 2.50 11.37
C TYR A 268 7.83 1.80 10.52
N HIS A 269 7.27 0.69 11.00
CA HIS A 269 6.22 -0.06 10.29
C HIS A 269 4.95 0.78 10.05
N LEU A 270 4.66 1.74 10.93
CA LEU A 270 3.51 2.64 10.82
C LEU A 270 3.76 3.86 9.93
N LEU A 271 5.03 4.21 9.69
CA LEU A 271 5.45 5.49 9.11
C LEU A 271 4.76 5.82 7.79
N ASN A 272 4.77 4.89 6.83
CA ASN A 272 4.26 5.14 5.48
C ASN A 272 2.76 5.47 5.50
N GLU A 273 1.96 4.68 6.23
CA GLU A 273 0.52 4.90 6.40
C GLU A 273 0.21 6.18 7.17
N ALA A 274 0.94 6.45 8.26
CA ALA A 274 0.75 7.67 9.05
C ALA A 274 1.08 8.93 8.23
N LEU A 275 2.14 8.90 7.43
CA LEU A 275 2.50 10.01 6.54
C LEU A 275 1.47 10.19 5.43
N ALA A 276 1.12 9.13 4.69
CA ALA A 276 0.11 9.22 3.62
C ALA A 276 -1.22 9.77 4.14
N THR A 277 -1.68 9.27 5.30
CA THR A 277 -2.89 9.75 5.97
C THR A 277 -2.77 11.22 6.38
N SER A 278 -1.65 11.60 7.01
CA SER A 278 -1.46 12.97 7.50
C SER A 278 -1.31 13.98 6.36
N LEU A 279 -0.65 13.63 5.26
CA LEU A 279 -0.54 14.48 4.08
C LEU A 279 -1.88 14.57 3.34
N ALA A 280 -2.55 13.45 3.11
CA ALA A 280 -3.77 13.45 2.31
C ALA A 280 -5.00 13.83 3.15
N ASN A 281 -5.42 12.96 4.05
CA ASN A 281 -6.64 13.12 4.84
C ASN A 281 -6.53 14.23 5.91
N GLY A 282 -5.30 14.60 6.28
CA GLY A 282 -5.03 15.81 7.06
C GLY A 282 -4.88 17.05 6.18
N TYR A 283 -3.73 17.19 5.50
CA TYR A 283 -3.36 18.44 4.81
C TYR A 283 -4.19 18.71 3.56
N VAL A 284 -4.28 17.77 2.61
CA VAL A 284 -5.03 17.96 1.37
C VAL A 284 -6.51 18.19 1.67
N TYR A 285 -7.11 17.33 2.50
CA TYR A 285 -8.51 17.48 2.88
C TYR A 285 -8.78 18.85 3.52
N GLU A 286 -7.96 19.31 4.46
CA GLU A 286 -8.11 20.64 5.06
C GLU A 286 -8.09 21.74 3.99
N LYS A 287 -7.19 21.65 3.00
CA LYS A 287 -7.09 22.67 1.94
C LYS A 287 -8.28 22.65 0.98
N LEU A 288 -8.84 21.48 0.70
CA LEU A 288 -10.04 21.35 -0.14
C LEU A 288 -11.33 21.73 0.60
N ASN A 289 -11.42 21.39 1.89
CA ASN A 289 -12.61 21.58 2.71
C ASN A 289 -12.65 22.95 3.44
N GLY A 290 -11.52 23.66 3.48
CA GLY A 290 -11.35 24.92 4.22
C GLY A 290 -11.17 24.76 5.73
N LYS A 291 -11.32 23.54 6.26
CA LYS A 291 -11.09 23.18 7.66
C LYS A 291 -10.70 21.71 7.77
N ALA A 292 -9.91 21.38 8.78
CA ALA A 292 -9.54 20.00 9.08
C ALA A 292 -10.79 19.16 9.39
N ASP A 293 -10.74 17.87 9.04
CA ASP A 293 -11.75 16.93 9.48
C ASP A 293 -11.65 16.73 11.00
N SER A 294 -12.77 16.94 11.70
CA SER A 294 -12.90 16.68 13.13
C SER A 294 -13.07 15.19 13.46
N GLY A 295 -13.51 14.39 12.48
CA GLY A 295 -13.66 12.95 12.57
C GLY A 295 -12.33 12.22 12.48
N ASP A 296 -12.41 10.90 12.31
CA ASP A 296 -11.23 10.06 12.10
C ASP A 296 -10.74 10.15 10.66
N TRP A 297 -9.46 10.43 10.49
CA TRP A 297 -8.80 10.51 9.18
C TRP A 297 -8.52 9.12 8.61
N TYR A 298 -8.57 8.08 9.44
CA TYR A 298 -8.38 6.70 9.03
C TYR A 298 -9.16 5.76 9.94
N ASN A 299 -9.66 4.64 9.40
CA ASN A 299 -10.50 3.72 10.17
C ASN A 299 -9.71 2.79 11.12
N LYS A 300 -8.37 2.85 11.11
CA LYS A 300 -7.49 2.10 12.02
C LYS A 300 -6.93 3.02 13.09
N LYS A 301 -7.17 2.63 14.34
CA LYS A 301 -6.74 3.34 15.57
C LYS A 301 -5.32 3.89 15.47
N TYR A 302 -4.34 3.02 15.23
CA TYR A 302 -2.91 3.39 15.29
C TYR A 302 -2.52 4.38 14.18
N ILE A 303 -3.00 4.15 12.95
CA ILE A 303 -2.76 5.04 11.80
C ILE A 303 -3.40 6.40 12.04
N ASN A 304 -4.67 6.43 12.43
CA ASN A 304 -5.42 7.66 12.69
C ASN A 304 -4.78 8.51 13.79
N LEU A 305 -4.48 7.89 14.95
CA LEU A 305 -3.90 8.59 16.09
C LEU A 305 -2.51 9.13 15.76
N MET A 306 -1.65 8.33 15.13
CA MET A 306 -0.31 8.78 14.77
C MET A 306 -0.34 9.88 13.70
N ALA A 307 -1.17 9.73 12.67
CA ALA A 307 -1.31 10.73 11.61
C ALA A 307 -1.74 12.10 12.17
N LYS A 308 -2.70 12.12 13.11
CA LYS A 308 -3.14 13.35 13.78
C LYS A 308 -2.05 13.97 14.65
N GLU A 309 -1.30 13.17 15.42
CA GLU A 309 -0.23 13.69 16.29
C GLU A 309 0.94 14.28 15.51
N ILE A 310 1.29 13.73 14.34
CA ILE A 310 2.40 14.27 13.52
C ILE A 310 1.99 15.44 12.65
N TYR A 311 0.69 15.69 12.47
CA TYR A 311 0.18 16.70 11.57
C TYR A 311 0.76 18.11 11.79
N PRO A 312 0.91 18.63 13.03
CA PRO A 312 1.52 19.95 13.23
C PRO A 312 2.97 20.02 12.74
N MET A 313 3.76 18.96 12.98
CA MET A 313 5.15 18.87 12.52
C MET A 313 5.22 18.73 10.99
N LEU A 314 4.32 17.95 10.40
CA LEU A 314 4.20 17.84 8.95
C LEU A 314 3.88 19.21 8.33
N ASN A 315 2.87 19.91 8.84
CA ASN A 315 2.49 21.24 8.35
C ASN A 315 3.64 22.25 8.47
N GLU A 316 4.46 22.18 9.53
CA GLU A 316 5.69 22.96 9.65
C GLU A 316 6.62 22.71 8.44
N TYR A 317 6.91 21.44 8.13
CA TYR A 317 7.76 21.06 7.00
C TYR A 317 7.17 21.49 5.65
N LEU A 318 5.86 21.28 5.44
CA LEU A 318 5.19 21.68 4.20
C LEU A 318 5.22 23.21 4.00
N SER A 319 4.99 23.99 5.07
CA SER A 319 5.03 25.46 5.01
C SER A 319 6.41 26.00 4.65
N GLN A 320 7.47 25.30 5.08
CA GLN A 320 8.86 25.62 4.77
C GLN A 320 9.33 25.04 3.43
N LYS A 321 8.47 24.30 2.70
CA LYS A 321 8.83 23.51 1.52
C LYS A 321 10.03 22.61 1.78
N LYS A 322 10.07 22.02 2.97
CA LYS A 322 11.17 21.21 3.47
C LYS A 322 10.90 19.73 3.24
N ALA A 323 11.90 19.05 2.68
CA ALA A 323 11.93 17.60 2.57
C ALA A 323 12.07 16.92 3.95
N ILE A 324 11.52 15.71 4.06
CA ILE A 324 11.74 14.79 5.16
C ILE A 324 13.24 14.49 5.30
N ASP A 325 13.73 14.56 6.52
CA ASP A 325 15.13 14.39 6.88
C ASP A 325 15.26 13.59 8.20
N GLY A 326 16.49 13.28 8.61
CA GLY A 326 16.73 12.56 9.87
C GLY A 326 16.09 13.24 11.09
N LYS A 327 16.09 14.58 11.13
CA LYS A 327 15.46 15.34 12.23
C LYS A 327 13.95 15.13 12.30
N PHE A 328 13.28 15.05 11.14
CA PHE A 328 11.86 14.71 11.10
C PHE A 328 11.63 13.31 11.68
N ILE A 329 12.46 12.34 11.28
CA ILE A 329 12.35 10.95 11.74
C ILE A 329 12.60 10.83 13.25
N ASP A 330 13.62 11.51 13.78
CA ASP A 330 13.90 11.52 15.22
C ASP A 330 12.71 12.06 16.02
N ARG A 331 12.11 13.18 15.57
CA ARG A 331 10.91 13.75 16.19
C ARG A 331 9.69 12.83 16.04
N TYR A 332 9.53 12.17 14.89
CA TYR A 332 8.47 11.18 14.67
C TYR A 332 8.58 10.02 15.67
N ILE A 333 9.79 9.48 15.89
CA ILE A 333 10.04 8.42 16.87
C ILE A 333 9.73 8.92 18.29
N GLU A 334 10.16 10.14 18.64
CA GLU A 334 9.89 10.74 19.93
C GLU A 334 8.38 10.92 20.17
N ILE A 335 7.63 11.39 19.18
CA ILE A 335 6.16 11.51 19.27
C ILE A 335 5.54 10.14 19.55
N TYR A 336 5.94 9.11 18.80
CA TYR A 336 5.43 7.75 19.01
C TYR A 336 5.70 7.28 20.45
N GLU A 337 6.95 7.40 20.92
CA GLU A 337 7.36 6.91 22.24
C GLU A 337 6.69 7.67 23.39
N THR A 338 6.54 9.00 23.26
CA THR A 338 6.03 9.83 24.35
C THR A 338 4.51 9.86 24.40
N LYS A 339 3.83 9.85 23.25
CA LYS A 339 2.36 9.88 23.16
C LYS A 339 1.75 8.49 23.27
N PHE A 340 2.46 7.47 22.81
CA PHE A 340 1.94 6.11 22.72
C PHE A 340 2.91 5.05 23.27
N PRO A 341 3.46 5.23 24.50
CA PRO A 341 4.48 4.34 25.05
C PRO A 341 4.01 2.88 25.17
N ASN A 342 2.71 2.65 25.34
CA ASN A 342 2.13 1.32 25.57
C ASN A 342 1.85 0.54 24.27
N TRP A 343 1.95 1.15 23.08
CA TRP A 343 1.65 0.46 21.82
C TRP A 343 2.62 -0.70 21.52
N ILE A 344 3.78 -0.73 22.17
CA ILE A 344 4.74 -1.85 22.13
C ILE A 344 4.23 -3.10 22.87
N ASP A 345 3.14 -2.98 23.62
CA ASP A 345 2.48 -4.05 24.38
C ASP A 345 1.04 -4.33 23.92
N GLU A 346 0.49 -3.50 23.03
CA GLU A 346 -0.87 -3.70 22.47
C GLU A 346 -0.85 -4.72 21.31
N MET A 347 -1.37 -5.92 21.54
CA MET A 347 -1.34 -7.01 20.56
C MET A 347 -1.94 -6.65 19.20
N ASP A 348 -2.99 -5.83 19.15
CA ASP A 348 -3.58 -5.37 17.88
C ASP A 348 -2.61 -4.54 17.03
N ASN A 349 -1.72 -3.77 17.67
CA ASN A 349 -0.65 -3.03 16.98
C ASN A 349 0.46 -3.99 16.52
N LEU A 350 0.92 -4.84 17.44
CA LEU A 350 2.04 -5.76 17.19
C LEU A 350 1.72 -6.75 16.07
N MET A 351 0.51 -7.32 16.09
CA MET A 351 0.08 -8.36 15.17
C MET A 351 -0.37 -7.83 13.80
N ALA A 352 -0.47 -6.51 13.63
CA ALA A 352 -0.62 -5.91 12.31
C ALA A 352 0.61 -6.17 11.41
N TYR A 353 1.77 -6.43 12.02
CA TYR A 353 3.05 -6.71 11.38
C TYR A 353 3.64 -8.00 11.96
N ARG A 354 3.30 -9.16 11.40
CA ARG A 354 3.57 -10.46 12.05
C ARG A 354 4.33 -11.45 11.18
N TYR A 355 5.18 -12.23 11.81
CA TYR A 355 5.76 -13.45 11.27
C TYR A 355 5.37 -14.59 12.22
N VAL A 356 4.57 -15.54 11.74
CA VAL A 356 4.11 -16.69 12.52
C VAL A 356 4.78 -17.97 12.02
N ILE A 357 5.45 -18.70 12.91
CA ILE A 357 5.81 -20.10 12.67
C ILE A 357 4.87 -20.98 13.51
N SER A 358 4.16 -21.90 12.85
CA SER A 358 3.42 -22.97 13.54
C SER A 358 3.46 -24.25 12.73
N GLU A 359 3.66 -25.37 13.41
CA GLU A 359 3.57 -26.71 12.81
C GLU A 359 2.12 -27.19 12.61
N ASN A 360 1.13 -26.39 13.03
CA ASN A 360 -0.31 -26.63 12.85
C ASN A 360 -0.94 -25.49 12.04
N GLU A 361 -1.28 -25.74 10.78
CA GLU A 361 -1.80 -24.72 9.86
C GLU A 361 -3.09 -24.04 10.35
N LYS A 362 -3.91 -24.72 11.16
CA LYS A 362 -5.14 -24.13 11.71
C LYS A 362 -4.88 -22.95 12.65
N ASP A 363 -3.67 -22.85 13.20
CA ASP A 363 -3.28 -21.74 14.05
C ASP A 363 -3.25 -20.41 13.28
N PHE A 364 -2.88 -20.44 11.99
CA PHE A 364 -2.89 -19.23 11.17
C PHE A 364 -4.30 -18.65 11.05
N ASP A 365 -5.33 -19.51 10.96
CA ASP A 365 -6.72 -19.05 10.92
C ASP A 365 -7.16 -18.46 12.25
N VAL A 366 -6.75 -19.05 13.38
CA VAL A 366 -7.00 -18.47 14.73
C VAL A 366 -6.39 -17.07 14.83
N ILE A 367 -5.13 -16.91 14.39
CA ILE A 367 -4.45 -15.61 14.38
C ILE A 367 -5.15 -14.62 13.45
N LYS A 368 -5.52 -15.03 12.23
CA LYS A 368 -6.25 -14.18 11.28
C LYS A 368 -7.63 -13.74 11.80
N GLN A 369 -8.31 -14.62 12.55
CA GLN A 369 -9.62 -14.30 13.13
C GLN A 369 -9.52 -13.35 14.33
N LYS A 370 -8.54 -13.58 15.21
CA LYS A 370 -8.32 -12.75 16.41
C LYS A 370 -7.73 -11.39 16.05
N TYR A 371 -6.69 -11.37 15.20
CA TYR A 371 -6.00 -10.17 14.73
C TYR A 371 -6.28 -9.94 13.24
N ARG A 372 -7.48 -9.43 12.97
CA ARG A 372 -8.02 -9.33 11.60
C ARG A 372 -7.23 -8.39 10.70
N TYR A 373 -6.79 -7.26 11.24
CA TYR A 373 -5.98 -6.32 10.46
C TYR A 373 -4.56 -6.86 10.28
N ARG A 374 -4.05 -6.74 9.06
CA ARG A 374 -2.68 -7.11 8.70
C ARG A 374 -2.19 -6.13 7.63
N SER A 375 -1.05 -5.51 7.89
CA SER A 375 -0.33 -4.72 6.90
C SER A 375 0.77 -5.59 6.27
N ARG A 376 1.52 -6.31 7.09
CA ARG A 376 2.54 -7.30 6.64
C ARG A 376 2.40 -8.59 7.44
N SER A 377 2.42 -9.72 6.74
CA SER A 377 2.37 -11.05 7.35
C SER A 377 3.23 -12.06 6.62
N GLU A 378 3.96 -12.88 7.36
CA GLU A 378 4.68 -14.06 6.87
C GLU A 378 4.29 -15.28 7.73
N ASP A 379 4.03 -16.41 7.09
CA ASP A 379 3.65 -17.66 7.75
C ASP A 379 4.64 -18.76 7.31
N GLU A 380 5.11 -19.58 8.24
CA GLU A 380 5.96 -20.76 7.96
C GLU A 380 5.45 -21.97 8.76
N THR A 381 5.42 -23.14 8.12
CA THR A 381 4.80 -24.36 8.68
C THR A 381 5.77 -25.27 9.41
N GLU A 382 7.06 -24.90 9.49
CA GLU A 382 8.11 -25.72 10.05
C GLU A 382 9.02 -24.91 11.00
N ILE A 383 9.29 -25.47 12.18
CA ILE A 383 10.31 -24.96 13.09
C ILE A 383 11.66 -25.57 12.70
N SER A 384 12.35 -24.92 11.77
CA SER A 384 13.69 -25.33 11.30
C SER A 384 14.71 -24.21 11.49
N ILE A 385 16.00 -24.55 11.42
CA ILE A 385 17.09 -23.54 11.45
C ILE A 385 16.87 -22.48 10.36
N ASN A 386 16.53 -22.90 9.15
CA ASN A 386 16.30 -21.98 8.02
C ASN A 386 15.09 -21.06 8.26
N ALA A 387 13.97 -21.60 8.76
CA ALA A 387 12.80 -20.80 9.09
C ALA A 387 13.10 -19.76 10.18
N LEU A 388 13.84 -20.16 11.23
CA LEU A 388 14.25 -19.27 12.31
C LEU A 388 15.28 -18.22 11.84
N GLU A 389 16.17 -18.57 10.91
CA GLU A 389 17.10 -17.61 10.30
C GLU A 389 16.37 -16.57 9.44
N LYS A 390 15.38 -16.97 8.64
CA LYS A 390 14.52 -16.04 7.90
C LYS A 390 13.76 -15.11 8.84
N MET A 391 13.08 -15.69 9.84
CA MET A 391 12.34 -14.93 10.85
C MET A 391 13.22 -13.91 11.55
N ARG A 392 14.44 -14.27 11.95
CA ARG A 392 15.39 -13.35 12.57
C ARG A 392 15.81 -12.17 11.71
N LYS A 393 15.83 -12.33 10.39
CA LYS A 393 16.16 -11.24 9.45
C LYS A 393 14.99 -10.28 9.25
N SER A 394 13.78 -10.68 9.62
CA SER A 394 12.58 -9.88 9.50
C SER A 394 12.40 -8.93 10.69
N SER A 395 11.99 -7.70 10.41
CA SER A 395 11.61 -6.69 11.41
C SER A 395 10.21 -6.87 12.00
N LEU A 396 9.45 -7.88 11.58
CA LEU A 396 8.08 -8.13 12.04
C LEU A 396 8.03 -8.65 13.49
N THR A 397 6.86 -8.54 14.14
CA THR A 397 6.57 -9.26 15.39
C THR A 397 6.64 -10.75 15.15
N LYS A 398 7.40 -11.46 15.98
CA LYS A 398 7.69 -12.88 15.80
C LYS A 398 6.81 -13.68 16.74
N MET A 399 6.10 -14.68 16.21
CA MET A 399 5.30 -15.62 17.01
C MET A 399 5.66 -17.04 16.60
N ILE A 400 6.11 -17.84 17.57
CA ILE A 400 6.45 -19.25 17.36
C ILE A 400 5.53 -20.10 18.24
N ILE A 401 4.71 -20.92 17.60
CA ILE A 401 3.77 -21.82 18.27
C ILE A 401 4.33 -23.24 18.17
N VAL A 402 4.68 -23.80 19.33
CA VAL A 402 5.26 -25.13 19.45
C VAL A 402 4.18 -26.09 19.91
N SER A 403 3.69 -26.92 18.98
CA SER A 403 2.57 -27.85 19.24
C SER A 403 2.99 -29.32 19.28
N LYS A 404 4.18 -29.66 18.76
CA LYS A 404 4.78 -31.00 18.82
C LYS A 404 6.29 -30.91 19.07
N ASN A 405 6.91 -32.05 19.42
CA ASN A 405 8.35 -32.16 19.71
C ASN A 405 8.88 -31.05 20.64
N ASN A 406 8.07 -30.66 21.63
CA ASN A 406 8.19 -29.38 22.31
C ASN A 406 9.60 -29.15 22.88
N ASN A 407 10.19 -30.16 23.52
CA ASN A 407 11.52 -30.02 24.13
C ASN A 407 12.63 -29.75 23.10
N GLU A 408 12.58 -30.37 21.92
CA GLU A 408 13.58 -30.18 20.86
C GLU A 408 13.40 -28.83 20.17
N ASN A 409 12.15 -28.51 19.80
CA ASN A 409 11.81 -27.25 19.17
C ASN A 409 12.13 -26.06 20.09
N LEU A 410 11.82 -26.14 21.39
CA LEU A 410 12.16 -25.08 22.34
C LEU A 410 13.68 -24.92 22.54
N LYS A 411 14.46 -26.01 22.50
CA LYS A 411 15.93 -25.93 22.52
C LYS A 411 16.48 -25.23 21.27
N LEU A 412 15.91 -25.54 20.11
CA LEU A 412 16.28 -24.93 18.84
C LEU A 412 15.94 -23.44 18.83
N ILE A 413 14.73 -23.05 19.24
CA ILE A 413 14.32 -21.65 19.36
C ILE A 413 15.27 -20.90 20.32
N LYS A 414 15.57 -21.49 21.48
CA LYS A 414 16.49 -20.91 22.45
C LYS A 414 17.91 -20.69 21.89
N SER A 415 18.42 -21.59 21.04
CA SER A 415 19.75 -21.41 20.44
C SER A 415 19.75 -20.41 19.29
N SER A 416 18.60 -20.20 18.63
CA SER A 416 18.47 -19.25 17.52
C SER A 416 18.44 -17.79 17.96
N PHE A 417 17.88 -17.44 19.12
CA PHE A 417 17.79 -16.05 19.60
C PHE A 417 18.73 -15.78 20.78
N LYS A 418 19.59 -14.77 20.64
CA LYS A 418 20.61 -14.46 21.65
C LYS A 418 20.01 -14.01 22.99
N GLU A 419 18.85 -13.37 22.95
CA GLU A 419 18.08 -12.88 24.10
C GLU A 419 17.55 -14.04 24.95
N LEU A 420 17.44 -15.24 24.37
CA LEU A 420 16.98 -16.44 25.06
C LEU A 420 18.10 -17.24 25.75
N LYS A 421 19.37 -16.80 25.70
CA LYS A 421 20.51 -17.52 26.29
C LYS A 421 20.25 -17.98 27.73
N ASN A 422 19.66 -17.11 28.54
CA ASN A 422 19.35 -17.37 29.95
C ASN A 422 17.90 -17.82 30.19
N TRP A 423 17.07 -17.89 29.15
CA TRP A 423 15.69 -18.33 29.26
C TRP A 423 15.63 -19.80 29.69
N LYS A 424 14.83 -20.07 30.73
CA LYS A 424 14.56 -21.43 31.22
C LYS A 424 13.10 -21.73 30.93
N PHE A 425 12.85 -22.87 30.31
CA PHE A 425 11.50 -23.34 29.99
C PHE A 425 11.27 -24.73 30.56
N ASN A 426 9.98 -25.06 30.77
CA ASN A 426 9.55 -26.41 31.06
C ASN A 426 8.69 -26.91 29.90
N ALA A 427 9.25 -27.76 29.04
CA ALA A 427 8.58 -28.25 27.84
C ALA A 427 7.32 -29.09 28.13
N ALA A 428 7.16 -29.57 29.37
CA ALA A 428 6.00 -30.35 29.79
C ALA A 428 4.78 -29.50 30.20
N LYS A 429 4.94 -28.19 30.37
CA LYS A 429 3.86 -27.27 30.76
C LYS A 429 3.52 -26.31 29.65
N GLU A 430 2.25 -25.97 29.53
CA GLU A 430 1.83 -24.87 28.67
C GLU A 430 2.33 -23.53 29.21
N PHE A 431 2.73 -22.65 28.30
CA PHE A 431 3.10 -21.29 28.63
C PHE A 431 3.07 -20.40 27.37
N ASP A 432 2.92 -19.12 27.61
CA ASP A 432 3.31 -18.04 26.72
C ASP A 432 4.55 -17.33 27.29
N TYR A 433 5.46 -16.93 26.41
CA TYR A 433 6.64 -16.17 26.78
C TYR A 433 6.86 -15.03 25.80
N LYS A 434 7.07 -13.83 26.33
CA LYS A 434 7.30 -12.61 25.56
C LYS A 434 8.65 -12.01 25.91
N ILE A 435 9.41 -11.61 24.89
CA ILE A 435 10.67 -10.87 25.06
C ILE A 435 10.87 -9.86 23.93
N LEU A 436 11.43 -8.70 24.27
CA LEU A 436 11.88 -7.71 23.29
C LEU A 436 13.27 -8.11 22.77
N LEU A 437 13.42 -8.16 21.46
CA LEU A 437 14.69 -8.48 20.79
C LEU A 437 15.55 -7.24 20.57
N GLU A 438 16.83 -7.43 20.24
CA GLU A 438 17.74 -6.33 19.89
C GLU A 438 17.26 -5.50 18.69
N ASP A 439 16.60 -6.13 17.72
CA ASP A 439 15.99 -5.45 16.58
C ASP A 439 14.72 -4.64 16.96
N LYS A 440 14.35 -4.63 18.24
CA LYS A 440 13.19 -3.96 18.84
C LYS A 440 11.84 -4.50 18.38
N SER A 441 11.80 -5.70 17.80
CA SER A 441 10.57 -6.47 17.62
C SER A 441 10.29 -7.34 18.85
N GLN A 442 9.02 -7.66 19.07
CA GLN A 442 8.58 -8.60 20.09
C GLN A 442 8.68 -10.03 19.56
N LEU A 443 9.19 -10.94 20.39
CA LEU A 443 9.15 -12.38 20.19
C LEU A 443 8.18 -13.01 21.19
N PHE A 444 7.18 -13.71 20.67
CA PHE A 444 6.23 -14.54 21.40
C PHE A 444 6.55 -16.01 21.16
N ILE A 445 6.67 -16.79 22.22
CA ILE A 445 6.82 -18.25 22.16
C ILE A 445 5.67 -18.87 22.93
N ILE A 446 4.86 -19.67 22.24
CA ILE A 446 3.72 -20.36 22.82
C ILE A 446 4.05 -21.86 22.82
N ASN A 447 4.17 -22.44 24.00
CA ASN A 447 4.31 -23.89 24.14
C ASN A 447 2.92 -24.49 24.37
N GLN A 448 2.37 -25.09 23.33
CA GLN A 448 1.03 -25.68 23.32
C GLN A 448 1.10 -27.18 23.64
N LYS A 449 0.19 -27.68 24.48
CA LYS A 449 0.08 -29.11 24.84
C LYS A 449 -1.33 -29.65 24.66
N GLU A 450 -2.26 -29.19 25.47
CA GLU A 450 -3.64 -29.68 25.55
C GLU A 450 -4.63 -28.60 25.09
N SER A 451 -4.35 -27.34 25.44
CA SER A 451 -5.19 -26.20 25.10
C SER A 451 -5.11 -25.87 23.61
N THR A 452 -6.21 -25.38 23.06
CA THR A 452 -6.20 -24.75 21.74
C THR A 452 -5.44 -23.43 21.78
N LEU A 453 -4.84 -23.01 20.66
CA LEU A 453 -4.19 -21.70 20.57
C LEU A 453 -5.14 -20.57 20.95
N LYS A 454 -6.43 -20.69 20.57
CA LYS A 454 -7.46 -19.71 20.94
C LYS A 454 -7.54 -19.53 22.46
N ALA A 455 -7.59 -20.63 23.21
CA ALA A 455 -7.65 -20.59 24.67
C ALA A 455 -6.36 -20.06 25.33
N LEU A 456 -5.21 -20.21 24.66
CA LEU A 456 -3.93 -19.67 25.14
C LEU A 456 -3.74 -18.18 24.83
N LEU A 457 -4.51 -17.63 23.89
CA LEU A 457 -4.46 -16.21 23.52
C LEU A 457 -5.53 -15.37 24.22
N ASP A 458 -6.60 -16.00 24.72
CA ASP A 458 -7.69 -15.37 25.49
C ASP A 458 -7.28 -15.19 26.95
#